data_AF-X1K2Z2-F1
#
_entry.id   AF-X1K2Z2-F1
#
_cell.length_a   1.000
_cell.length_b   1.000
_cell.length_c   1.000
_cell.angle_alpha   90.00
_cell.angle_beta   90.00
_cell.angle_gamma   90.00
#
_symmetry.space_group_name_H-M   'P 1'
#
loop_
_entity.id
_entity.type
_entity.pdbx_description
1 polymer ?
#
loop_
_entity_poly.entity_id
_entity_poly.type
_entity_poly.pdbx_seq_one_letter_code
_entity_poly.pdbx_strand_id
1 'polypeptide(L)' 'MTSIDNVMVEITPQVLLKAYACGIFPMAESADDNALYWIEPEHRGILPLDKVHVPRSLARTICRGGFDVKIDHDFEAVI' A
#
# COMPACT_ATOMS: atom_id res chain seq x y z
N MET A 1 -15.64 -23.97 -9.12
CA MET A 1 -14.87 -23.55 -7.93
C MET A 1 -13.55 -24.28 -7.94
N THR A 2 -12.65 -23.87 -8.83
CA THR A 2 -11.27 -24.36 -8.83
C THR A 2 -10.54 -23.59 -7.76
N SER A 3 -10.24 -24.28 -6.66
CA SER A 3 -9.15 -23.91 -5.76
C SER A 3 -7.94 -23.61 -6.65
N ILE A 4 -7.53 -22.34 -6.68
CA ILE A 4 -6.20 -22.00 -7.17
C ILE A 4 -5.29 -22.55 -6.08
N ASP A 5 -4.93 -23.82 -6.25
CA ASP A 5 -3.92 -24.49 -5.47
C ASP A 5 -2.73 -23.55 -5.35
N ASN A 6 -2.29 -23.40 -4.12
CA ASN A 6 -1.14 -22.67 -3.59
C ASN A 6 0.06 -22.58 -4.55
N VAL A 7 -0.09 -21.84 -5.65
CA VAL A 7 1.05 -21.32 -6.38
C VAL A 7 1.56 -20.25 -5.45
N MET A 8 2.60 -20.58 -4.69
CA MET A 8 3.52 -19.58 -4.17
C MET A 8 4.07 -18.86 -5.40
N VAL A 9 3.31 -17.91 -5.94
CA VAL A 9 3.77 -17.04 -7.01
C VAL A 9 4.85 -16.23 -6.33
N GLU A 10 6.09 -16.62 -6.59
CA GLU A 10 7.26 -15.91 -6.13
C GLU A 10 7.05 -14.43 -6.43
N ILE A 11 7.16 -13.60 -5.40
CA ILE A 11 7.03 -12.15 -5.54
C ILE A 11 8.26 -11.67 -6.28
N THR A 12 8.13 -11.62 -7.61
CA THR A 12 9.12 -11.03 -8.50
C THR A 12 8.67 -9.61 -8.86
N PRO A 13 9.60 -8.69 -9.15
CA PRO A 13 9.26 -7.33 -9.58
C PRO A 13 8.30 -7.30 -10.77
N GLN A 14 8.46 -8.23 -11.72
CA GLN A 14 7.63 -8.30 -12.93
C GLN A 14 6.19 -8.71 -12.61
N VAL A 15 5.98 -9.62 -11.65
CA VAL A 15 4.65 -10.02 -11.20
C VAL A 15 3.99 -8.87 -10.45
N LEU A 16 4.71 -8.21 -9.52
CA LEU A 16 4.19 -7.07 -8.78
C LEU A 16 3.72 -5.95 -9.70
N LEU A 17 4.57 -5.53 -10.65
CA LEU A 17 4.23 -4.44 -11.58
C LEU A 17 2.96 -4.76 -12.38
N LYS A 18 2.80 -6.01 -12.85
CA LYS A 18 1.59 -6.45 -13.55
C LYS A 18 0.36 -6.47 -12.65
N ALA A 19 0.50 -6.99 -11.43
CA ALA A 19 -0.60 -7.04 -10.46
C ALA A 19 -1.10 -5.63 -10.13
N TYR A 20 -0.21 -4.71 -9.77
CA TYR A 20 -0.59 -3.32 -9.47
C TYR A 20 -1.24 -2.62 -10.66
N ALA A 21 -0.77 -2.86 -11.89
CA ALA A 21 -1.39 -2.34 -13.11
C ALA A 21 -2.83 -2.87 -13.33
N CYS A 22 -3.14 -4.07 -12.84
CA CYS A 22 -4.49 -4.65 -12.87
C CYS A 22 -5.32 -4.29 -11.63
N GLY A 23 -4.81 -3.46 -10.71
CA GLY A 23 -5.50 -3.12 -9.46
C GLY A 23 -5.40 -4.19 -8.36
N ILE A 24 -4.53 -5.18 -8.52
CA ILE A 24 -4.32 -6.28 -7.57
C ILE A 24 -3.06 -6.03 -6.73
N PHE A 25 -3.08 -6.38 -5.44
CA PHE A 25 -1.91 -6.25 -4.56
C PHE A 25 -1.76 -7.46 -3.63
N PRO A 26 -0.53 -7.84 -3.24
CA PRO A 26 -0.32 -8.94 -2.31
C PRO A 26 -0.56 -8.47 -0.87
N MET A 27 -1.30 -9.24 -0.08
CA MET A 27 -1.54 -8.98 1.34
C MET A 27 -1.87 -10.29 2.06
N ALA A 28 -1.44 -10.43 3.32
CA ALA A 28 -1.91 -11.51 4.19
C ALA A 28 -3.39 -11.28 4.57
N GLU A 29 -4.15 -12.36 4.78
CA GLU A 29 -5.57 -12.24 5.13
C GLU A 29 -5.76 -11.70 6.56
N SER A 30 -4.80 -11.96 7.46
CA SER A 30 -4.79 -11.44 8.83
C SER A 30 -3.37 -11.21 9.33
N ALA A 31 -3.23 -10.55 10.48
CA ALA A 31 -1.93 -10.27 11.11
C ALA A 31 -1.19 -11.54 11.56
N ASP A 32 -1.91 -12.63 11.83
CA ASP A 32 -1.35 -13.91 12.29
C ASP A 32 -1.15 -14.91 11.13
N ASP A 33 -1.57 -14.55 9.91
CA ASP A 33 -1.42 -15.41 8.74
C ASP A 33 -0.04 -15.20 8.08
N ASN A 34 0.68 -16.30 7.88
CA ASN A 34 1.99 -16.30 7.23
C ASN A 34 1.89 -16.51 5.71
N ALA A 35 0.68 -16.70 5.17
CA ALA A 35 0.43 -16.82 3.74
C ALA A 35 0.16 -15.45 3.09
N LEU A 36 0.59 -15.32 1.83
CA LEU A 36 0.33 -14.16 0.99
C LEU A 36 -0.76 -14.46 -0.03
N TYR A 37 -1.71 -13.54 -0.16
CA TYR A 37 -2.82 -13.63 -1.09
C TYR A 37 -2.82 -12.42 -2.04
N TRP A 38 -3.23 -12.65 -3.28
CA TRP A 38 -3.45 -11.57 -4.24
C TRP A 38 -4.88 -11.03 -4.09
N ILE A 39 -5.00 -9.78 -3.66
CA ILE A 39 -6.28 -9.16 -3.32
C ILE A 39 -6.77 -8.25 -4.46
N GLU A 40 -7.98 -8.50 -4.92
CA GLU A 40 -8.76 -7.64 -5.80
C GLU A 40 -10.04 -7.20 -5.06
N PRO A 41 -10.06 -6.00 -4.45
CA PRO A 41 -11.20 -5.59 -3.64
C PRO A 41 -12.37 -5.16 -4.53
N GLU A 42 -13.57 -5.65 -4.23
CA GLU A 42 -14.82 -5.20 -4.88
C GLU A 42 -15.04 -3.69 -4.69
N HIS A 43 -14.75 -3.18 -3.49
CA HIS A 43 -14.76 -1.76 -3.17
C HIS A 43 -13.35 -1.26 -2.88
N ARG A 44 -12.80 -0.45 -3.79
CA ARG A 44 -11.46 0.13 -3.63
C ARG A 44 -11.50 1.44 -2.85
N GLY A 45 -10.80 1.49 -1.72
CA GLY A 45 -10.52 2.74 -1.04
C GLY A 45 -9.65 3.65 -1.90
N ILE A 46 -10.10 4.88 -2.16
CA ILE A 46 -9.35 5.91 -2.88
C ILE A 46 -9.27 7.17 -2.02
N LEU A 47 -8.11 7.84 -2.03
CA LEU A 47 -7.91 9.13 -1.39
C LEU A 47 -7.64 10.18 -2.47
N PRO A 48 -8.64 10.99 -2.87
CA PRO A 48 -8.42 12.06 -3.83
C PRO A 48 -7.46 13.10 -3.23
N LEU A 49 -6.34 13.35 -3.91
CA LEU A 49 -5.27 14.20 -3.40
C LEU A 49 -5.70 15.67 -3.22
N ASP A 50 -6.67 16.12 -4.01
CA ASP A 50 -7.28 17.44 -3.95
C ASP A 50 -8.35 17.59 -2.86
N LYS A 51 -8.75 16.48 -2.22
CA LYS A 51 -9.82 16.44 -1.21
C LYS A 51 -9.37 15.87 0.13
N VAL A 52 -8.06 15.79 0.37
CA VAL A 52 -7.53 15.35 1.66
C VAL A 52 -8.03 16.29 2.76
N HIS A 53 -8.71 15.74 3.76
CA HIS A 53 -9.10 16.50 4.94
C HIS A 53 -7.89 16.68 5.86
N VAL A 54 -7.41 17.92 5.99
CA VAL A 54 -6.34 18.28 6.93
C VAL A 54 -6.95 19.05 8.09
N PRO A 55 -7.03 18.46 9.31
CA PRO A 55 -7.52 19.17 10.49
C PRO A 55 -6.69 20.42 10.77
N ARG A 56 -7.33 21.49 11.27
CA ARG A 56 -6.68 22.77 11.57
C ARG A 56 -5.48 22.64 12.51
N SER A 57 -5.56 21.74 13.49
CA SER A 57 -4.45 21.45 14.42
C SER A 57 -3.24 20.86 13.69
N LEU A 58 -3.46 19.89 12.79
CA LEU A 58 -2.41 19.28 11.98
C LEU A 58 -1.76 20.31 11.04
N ALA A 59 -2.57 21.11 10.35
CA ALA A 59 -2.05 22.17 9.49
C ALA A 59 -1.15 23.15 10.26
N ARG A 60 -1.54 23.52 11.49
CA ARG A 60 -0.71 24.37 12.36
C ARG A 60 0.59 23.68 12.77
N THR A 61 0.56 22.38 13.07
CA THR A 61 1.76 21.62 13.43
C THR A 61 2.74 21.58 12.26
N ILE A 62 2.27 21.29 11.05
CA ILE A 62 3.11 21.26 9.84
C ILE A 62 3.73 22.65 9.58
N CYS A 63 2.92 23.71 9.60
CA CYS A 63 3.39 25.07 9.32
C CYS A 63 4.36 25.64 10.37
N ARG A 64 4.45 25.06 11.58
CA ARG A 64 5.40 25.51 12.60
C ARG A 64 6.86 25.17 12.27
N GLY A 65 7.09 24.27 11.30
CA GLY A 65 8.40 23.70 11.07
C GLY A 65 8.80 22.74 12.20
N GLY A 66 9.66 21.78 11.89
CA GLY A 66 10.05 20.70 12.80
C GLY A 66 10.14 19.34 12.13
N PHE A 67 9.62 19.23 10.90
CA PHE A 67 9.79 18.09 10.03
C PHE A 67 10.36 18.57 8.69
N ASP A 68 11.27 17.77 8.15
CA ASP A 68 11.77 17.91 6.77
C ASP A 68 11.19 16.76 5.95
N VAL A 69 10.54 17.08 4.84
CA VAL A 69 9.90 16.10 3.96
C VAL A 69 10.84 15.86 2.79
N LYS A 70 11.29 14.61 2.65
CA LYS A 70 12.13 14.15 1.53
C LYS A 70 11.40 13.08 0.74
N ILE A 71 11.78 12.96 -0.53
CA ILE A 71 11.29 11.93 -1.46
C ILE A 71 12.48 11.03 -1.79
N ASP A 72 12.29 9.72 -1.73
CA ASP A 72 13.29 8.69 -2.07
C ASP A 72 14.66 8.85 -1.37
N HIS A 73 14.68 9.43 -0.17
CA HIS A 73 15.93 9.68 0.54
C HIS A 73 16.53 8.41 1.16
N ASP A 74 15.71 7.60 1.83
CA ASP A 74 16.15 6.39 2.53
C ASP A 74 14.98 5.40 2.59
N PHE A 75 14.88 4.51 1.60
CA PHE A 75 13.77 3.57 1.49
C PHE A 75 13.85 2.45 2.54
N GLU A 76 15.05 1.93 2.79
CA GLU A 76 15.29 0.84 3.75
C GLU A 76 14.97 1.26 5.19
N ALA A 77 15.16 2.54 5.54
CA ALA A 77 14.77 3.05 6.86
C ALA A 77 13.25 3.25 7.03
N VAL A 78 12.47 3.25 5.94
CA VAL A 78 11.02 3.53 5.95
C VAL A 78 10.19 2.24 5.92
N ILE A 79 10.64 1.19 5.23
CA ILE A 79 9.88 -0.05 5.03
C ILE A 79 10.12 -1.12 6.10
#